data_AF-A0A6B3P002-F1
#
_entry.id   AF-A0A6B3P002-F1
#
_cell.length_a   1.000
_cell.length_b   1.000
_cell.length_c   1.000
_cell.angle_alpha   90.00
_cell.angle_beta   90.00
_cell.angle_gamma   90.00
#
_symmetry.space_group_name_H-M   'P 1'
#
loop_
_entity.id
_entity.type
_entity.pdbx_description
1 polymer ?
#
loop_
_entity_poly.entity_id
_entity_poly.type
_entity_poly.pdbx_seq_one_letter_code
_entity_poly.pdbx_strand_id
1 'polypeptide(L)'
;MRITNSLILAGGLLAASTAMAGDLLQWQNNSLTYLYGKDFTVNPEIQQTFTFEHADGWKYGDNFLFVDKIFYNGKKDSNAGPNTYYGEFSPRLSFGKIFDQKLEFGPIKDVLLAMTYE
;
A
#
# COMPACT_ATOMS: atom_id res chain seq x y z
N MET A 1 21.47 -28.09 -12.05
CA MET A 1 21.22 -27.21 -10.89
C MET A 1 20.51 -25.88 -11.23
N ARG A 2 20.71 -25.26 -12.41
CA ARG A 2 19.96 -24.05 -12.79
C ARG A 2 18.48 -24.31 -13.10
N ILE A 3 18.19 -25.38 -13.84
CA ILE A 3 16.83 -25.76 -14.26
C ILE A 3 15.93 -26.08 -13.06
N THR A 4 16.46 -26.79 -12.06
CA THR A 4 15.77 -27.12 -10.81
C THR A 4 15.37 -25.87 -10.02
N ASN A 5 16.21 -24.84 -9.98
CA ASN A 5 15.93 -23.61 -9.24
C ASN A 5 14.82 -22.79 -9.93
N SER A 6 14.82 -22.72 -11.26
CA SER A 6 13.74 -22.07 -12.04
C SER A 6 12.40 -22.80 -11.90
N LEU A 7 12.40 -24.13 -11.85
CA LEU A 7 11.20 -24.94 -11.66
C LEU A 7 10.62 -24.80 -10.24
N ILE A 8 11.48 -24.69 -9.21
CA ILE A 8 11.04 -24.44 -7.83
C ILE A 8 10.40 -23.05 -7.71
N LEU A 9 10.99 -22.02 -8.33
CA LEU A 9 10.44 -20.66 -8.31
C LEU A 9 9.11 -20.56 -9.07
N ALA A 10 9.00 -21.19 -10.24
CA ALA A 10 7.76 -21.24 -11.02
C ALA A 10 6.67 -22.05 -10.30
N GLY A 11 7.03 -23.17 -9.66
CA GLY A 11 6.12 -23.96 -8.83
C GLY A 11 5.62 -23.20 -7.60
N GLY A 12 6.48 -22.41 -6.96
CA GLY A 12 6.11 -21.55 -5.83
C GLY A 12 5.12 -20.45 -6.20
N LEU A 13 5.29 -19.82 -7.37
CA LEU A 13 4.37 -18.79 -7.88
C LEU A 13 3.00 -19.36 -8.26
N LEU A 14 2.94 -20.61 -8.73
CA LEU A 14 1.69 -21.32 -9.05
C LEU A 14 1.01 -21.96 -7.82
N ALA A 15 1.75 -22.17 -6.73
CA ALA A 15 1.25 -22.68 -5.46
C ALA A 15 0.66 -21.57 -4.55
N ALA A 16 0.73 -20.31 -4.96
CA ALA A 16 -0.03 -19.23 -4.36
C ALA A 16 -1.52 -19.43 -4.70
N SER A 17 -2.18 -20.30 -3.93
CA SER A 17 -3.63 -20.42 -3.95
C SER A 17 -4.25 -19.04 -3.72
N THR A 18 -5.37 -18.76 -4.39
CA THR A 18 -6.20 -17.63 -4.03
C THR A 18 -6.58 -17.81 -2.56
N ALA A 19 -6.11 -16.91 -1.69
CA ALA A 19 -6.54 -16.91 -0.31
C ALA A 19 -8.06 -16.78 -0.32
N MET A 20 -8.77 -17.85 0.08
CA MET A 20 -10.20 -17.84 0.35
C MET A 20 -10.40 -17.05 1.64
N ALA A 21 -10.20 -15.74 1.55
CA ALA A 21 -10.62 -14.86 2.60
C ALA A 21 -12.13 -14.99 2.70
N GLY A 22 -12.63 -15.55 3.80
CA GLY A 22 -14.06 -15.50 4.11
C GLY A 22 -14.53 -14.06 4.31
N ASP A 23 -15.62 -13.84 5.04
CA ASP A 23 -16.19 -12.50 5.30
C ASP A 23 -15.20 -11.47 5.90
N LEU A 24 -14.02 -11.91 6.37
CA LEU A 24 -13.01 -11.06 6.97
C LEU A 24 -12.32 -10.12 5.96
N LEU A 25 -11.79 -10.64 4.85
CA LEU A 25 -11.06 -9.85 3.84
C LEU A 25 -11.80 -9.98 2.51
N GLN A 26 -12.42 -8.88 2.08
CA GLN A 26 -13.36 -8.88 0.96
C GLN A 26 -12.62 -8.74 -0.36
N TRP A 27 -11.61 -7.88 -0.39
CA TRP A 27 -10.73 -7.69 -1.53
C TRP A 27 -9.40 -7.10 -1.06
N GLN A 28 -8.36 -7.32 -1.86
CA GLN A 28 -7.09 -6.63 -1.71
C GLN A 28 -6.46 -6.38 -3.08
N ASN A 29 -5.64 -5.35 -3.17
CA ASN A 29 -4.82 -5.03 -4.32
C ASN A 29 -3.44 -4.57 -3.85
N ASN A 30 -2.40 -4.96 -4.57
CA ASN A 30 -1.02 -4.63 -4.26
C ASN A 30 -0.35 -4.09 -5.52
N SER A 31 0.44 -3.04 -5.37
CA SER A 31 1.19 -2.39 -6.44
C SER A 31 2.66 -2.29 -6.05
N LEU A 32 3.55 -2.51 -7.01
CA LEU A 32 4.97 -2.23 -6.87
C LEU A 32 5.41 -1.37 -8.06
N THR A 33 5.79 -0.13 -7.77
CA THR A 33 6.12 0.89 -8.76
C THR A 33 7.58 1.32 -8.62
N TYR A 34 8.21 1.61 -9.74
CA TYR A 34 9.50 2.27 -9.79
C TYR A 34 9.37 3.59 -10.55
N LEU A 35 9.78 4.67 -9.91
CA LEU A 35 9.74 6.02 -10.44
C LEU A 35 11.16 6.59 -10.52
N TYR A 36 11.49 7.21 -11.65
CA TYR A 36 12.61 8.11 -11.78
C TYR A 36 12.07 9.51 -12.07
N GLY A 37 12.43 10.49 -11.26
CA GLY A 37 11.97 11.87 -11.42
C GLY A 37 13.09 12.88 -11.26
N LYS A 38 12.86 14.07 -11.83
CA LYS A 38 13.68 15.27 -11.71
C LYS A 38 12.82 16.41 -11.21
N ASP A 39 13.46 17.49 -10.76
CA ASP A 39 12.82 18.76 -10.37
C ASP A 39 11.94 18.67 -9.10
N PHE A 40 12.28 17.78 -8.16
CA PHE A 40 11.65 17.76 -6.83
C PHE A 40 11.98 19.02 -6.04
N THR A 41 10.96 19.64 -5.42
CA THR A 41 11.10 20.94 -4.75
C THR A 41 11.49 20.85 -3.26
N VAL A 42 11.10 19.77 -2.58
CA VAL A 42 11.27 19.63 -1.12
C VAL A 42 12.56 18.91 -0.76
N ASN A 43 12.80 17.75 -1.37
CA ASN A 43 14.02 16.95 -1.21
C ASN A 43 14.94 17.12 -2.42
N PRO A 44 16.16 16.55 -2.45
CA PRO A 44 17.05 16.64 -3.60
C PRO A 44 16.35 16.37 -4.94
N GLU A 45 16.68 17.18 -5.95
CA GLU A 45 15.91 17.32 -7.19
C GLU A 45 15.80 16.03 -8.02
N ILE A 46 16.75 15.12 -7.92
CA ILE A 46 16.77 13.89 -8.72
C ILE A 46 16.54 12.71 -7.79
N GLN A 47 15.47 11.95 -8.04
CA GLN A 47 15.08 10.85 -7.17
C GLN A 47 14.76 9.58 -7.95
N GLN A 48 15.10 8.45 -7.35
CA GLN A 48 14.61 7.13 -7.73
C GLN A 48 13.81 6.57 -6.57
N THR A 49 12.56 6.22 -6.81
CA THR A 49 11.65 5.75 -5.77
C THR A 49 11.10 4.38 -6.13
N PHE A 50 11.16 3.46 -5.16
CA PHE A 50 10.37 2.24 -5.20
C PHE A 50 9.19 2.42 -4.26
N THR A 51 7.98 2.27 -4.79
CA THR A 51 6.74 2.43 -4.05
C THR A 51 6.05 1.09 -3.97
N PHE A 52 5.78 0.61 -2.75
CA PHE A 52 4.85 -0.49 -2.52
C PHE A 52 3.53 0.10 -2.02
N GLU A 53 2.42 -0.27 -2.66
CA GLU A 53 1.08 0.15 -2.24
C GLU A 53 0.23 -1.09 -1.93
N HIS A 54 -0.60 -0.97 -0.90
CA HIS A 54 -1.58 -1.95 -0.51
C HIS A 54 -2.93 -1.27 -0.29
N ALA A 55 -3.98 -1.80 -0.90
CA ALA A 55 -5.35 -1.37 -0.67
C ALA A 55 -6.19 -2.61 -0.37
N ASP A 56 -7.02 -2.55 0.66
CA ASP A 56 -7.93 -3.64 0.99
C ASP A 56 -9.28 -3.15 1.48
N GLY A 57 -10.29 -3.99 1.28
CA GLY A 57 -11.58 -3.89 1.95
C GLY A 57 -11.77 -5.11 2.82
N TRP A 58 -12.20 -4.89 4.05
CA TRP A 58 -12.34 -5.95 5.04
C TRP A 58 -13.67 -5.79 5.79
N LYS A 59 -13.96 -6.74 6.68
CA LYS A 59 -15.24 -6.86 7.39
C LYS A 59 -15.70 -5.56 8.04
N TYR A 60 -14.78 -4.76 8.56
CA TYR A 60 -15.09 -3.56 9.34
C TYR A 60 -14.76 -2.25 8.65
N GLY A 61 -14.28 -2.27 7.41
CA GLY A 61 -13.86 -1.05 6.74
C GLY A 61 -13.02 -1.29 5.50
N ASP A 62 -12.03 -0.42 5.31
CA ASP A 62 -11.01 -0.51 4.28
C ASP A 62 -9.71 0.15 4.75
N ASN A 63 -8.61 -0.17 4.09
CA ASN A 63 -7.31 0.42 4.37
C ASN A 63 -6.59 0.76 3.07
N PHE A 64 -5.77 1.80 3.15
CA PHE A 64 -4.76 2.12 2.15
C PHE A 64 -3.41 2.33 2.84
N LEU A 65 -2.35 1.77 2.26
CA LEU A 65 -0.98 1.92 2.71
C LEU A 65 -0.11 2.16 1.48
N PHE A 66 0.83 3.09 1.57
CA PHE A 66 1.98 3.07 0.67
C PHE A 66 3.29 3.28 1.43
N VAL A 67 4.37 2.70 0.91
CA VAL A 67 5.72 2.86 1.43
C VAL A 67 6.67 3.10 0.27
N ASP A 68 7.39 4.21 0.35
CA ASP A 68 8.43 4.63 -0.57
C ASP A 68 9.81 4.33 0.00
N LYS A 69 10.67 3.73 -0.83
CA LYS A 69 12.11 3.80 -0.70
C LYS A 69 12.65 4.81 -1.69
N ILE A 70 13.13 5.94 -1.19
CA ILE A 70 13.60 7.05 -2.02
C ILE A 70 15.12 7.08 -1.99
N PHE A 71 15.75 7.12 -3.17
CA PHE A 71 17.18 7.32 -3.36
C PHE A 71 17.42 8.70 -3.98
N TYR A 72 18.20 9.52 -3.28
CA TYR A 72 18.57 10.86 -3.74
C TYR A 72 19.82 10.78 -4.61
N ASN A 73 19.67 11.19 -5.86
CA ASN A 73 20.72 11.18 -6.85
C ASN A 73 21.34 12.58 -6.99
N GLY A 74 22.66 12.64 -7.17
CA GLY A 74 23.40 13.90 -7.32
C GLY A 74 23.70 14.64 -6.01
N LYS A 75 22.74 14.72 -5.09
CA LYS A 75 22.92 15.36 -3.77
C LYS A 75 22.24 14.54 -2.66
N LYS A 76 22.85 14.49 -1.49
CA LYS A 76 22.25 13.92 -0.27
C LYS A 76 21.30 14.93 0.38
N ASP A 77 20.21 14.44 0.93
CA ASP A 77 19.37 15.22 1.83
C ASP A 77 20.15 15.57 3.11
N SER A 78 19.94 16.77 3.64
CA SER A 78 20.70 17.26 4.81
C SER A 78 20.36 16.52 6.09
N ASN A 79 19.14 16.00 6.22
CA ASN A 79 18.66 15.33 7.42
C ASN A 79 18.65 13.81 7.24
N ALA A 80 18.24 13.33 6.06
CA ALA A 80 18.07 11.90 5.77
C ALA A 80 19.28 11.26 5.07
N GLY A 81 20.24 12.05 4.58
CA GLY A 81 21.41 11.53 3.87
C GLY A 81 21.09 11.08 2.43
N PRO A 82 21.69 9.99 1.90
CA PRO A 82 21.56 9.62 0.49
C PRO A 82 20.24 8.92 0.13
N ASN A 83 19.45 8.48 1.10
CA ASN A 83 18.17 7.81 0.87
C ASN A 83 17.28 7.92 2.11
N THR A 84 15.97 7.80 1.92
CA THR A 84 15.00 7.79 3.02
C THR A 84 13.92 6.74 2.80
N TYR A 85 13.08 6.56 3.82
CA TYR A 85 11.76 5.96 3.69
C TYR A 85 10.69 7.02 3.94
N TYR A 86 9.57 6.91 3.24
CA TYR A 86 8.37 7.70 3.48
C TYR A 86 7.16 6.78 3.26
N GLY A 87 6.01 7.07 3.83
CA GLY A 87 4.83 6.26 3.60
C GLY A 87 3.69 6.70 4.49
N GLU A 88 2.47 6.37 4.08
CA GLU A 88 1.27 6.72 4.83
C GLU A 88 0.39 5.49 5.00
N PHE A 89 -0.19 5.35 6.19
CA PHE A 89 -1.17 4.34 6.51
C PHE A 89 -2.51 5.01 6.85
N SER A 90 -3.53 4.72 6.04
CA SER A 90 -4.85 5.35 6.10
C SER A 90 -5.97 4.33 6.29
N PRO A 91 -6.20 3.81 7.52
CA PRO A 91 -7.32 2.93 7.82
C PRO A 91 -8.63 3.72 8.00
N ARG A 92 -9.74 3.12 7.55
CA ARG A 92 -11.09 3.62 7.80
C ARG A 92 -11.97 2.53 8.39
N LEU A 93 -12.60 2.82 9.52
CA LEU A 93 -13.52 1.93 10.21
C LEU A 93 -14.96 2.37 9.97
N SER A 94 -15.77 1.49 9.39
CA SER A 94 -17.18 1.72 9.03
C SER A 94 -18.10 1.36 10.19
N PHE A 95 -18.83 2.33 10.73
CA PHE A 95 -19.82 2.04 11.77
C PHE A 95 -21.00 1.24 11.23
N GLY A 96 -21.40 1.44 9.97
CA GLY A 96 -22.43 0.62 9.35
C GLY A 96 -22.04 -0.86 9.28
N LYS A 97 -20.80 -1.16 8.87
CA LYS A 97 -20.25 -2.52 8.85
C LYS A 97 -20.04 -3.10 10.26
N ILE A 98 -19.55 -2.31 11.21
CA ILE A 98 -19.25 -2.77 12.58
C ILE A 98 -20.53 -3.12 13.35
N PHE A 99 -21.55 -2.27 13.26
CA PHE A 99 -22.80 -2.47 14.00
C PHE A 99 -23.87 -3.25 13.23
N ASP A 100 -23.57 -3.65 11.98
CA ASP A 100 -24.52 -4.28 11.07
C ASP A 100 -25.81 -3.45 10.92
N GLN A 101 -25.64 -2.13 10.78
CA GLN A 101 -26.74 -1.17 10.64
C GLN A 101 -26.58 -0.33 9.39
N LYS A 102 -27.71 -0.06 8.73
CA LYS A 102 -27.74 0.83 7.58
C LYS A 102 -27.72 2.30 8.03
N LEU A 103 -26.52 2.86 8.19
CA LEU A 103 -26.30 4.26 8.57
C LEU A 103 -26.31 5.19 7.34
N GLU A 104 -27.45 5.26 6.65
CA GLU A 104 -27.62 6.06 5.42
C GLU A 104 -28.60 7.22 5.63
N PHE A 105 -28.26 8.39 5.08
CA PHE A 105 -29.15 9.56 5.05
C PHE A 105 -28.92 10.39 3.78
N GLY A 106 -29.88 10.33 2.84
CA GLY A 106 -29.77 11.02 1.55
C GLY A 106 -28.53 10.56 0.76
N PRO A 107 -27.58 11.46 0.42
CA PRO A 107 -26.34 11.10 -0.26
C PRO A 107 -25.32 10.38 0.64
N ILE A 108 -25.49 10.41 1.98
CA ILE A 108 -24.59 9.76 2.93
C ILE A 108 -24.84 8.25 2.89
N LYS A 109 -23.80 7.48 2.57
CA LYS A 109 -23.85 6.02 2.49
C LYS A 109 -23.38 5.29 3.74
N ASP A 110 -22.58 5.95 4.58
CA ASP A 110 -22.05 5.40 5.82
C ASP A 110 -21.39 6.52 6.65
N VAL A 111 -21.08 6.22 7.91
CA VAL A 111 -20.26 7.06 8.80
C VAL A 111 -19.02 6.26 9.21
N LEU A 112 -17.84 6.83 8.96
CA LEU A 112 -16.57 6.16 9.20
C LEU A 112 -15.69 6.95 10.17
N LEU A 113 -14.95 6.24 11.02
CA LEU A 113 -13.77 6.76 11.69
C LEU A 113 -12.57 6.59 10.74
N ALA A 114 -12.05 7.70 10.22
CA ALA A 114 -10.90 7.73 9.32
C ALA A 114 -9.66 8.28 10.04
N MET A 115 -8.51 7.65 9.82
CA MET A 115 -7.22 8.05 10.38
C MET A 115 -6.15 8.00 9.29
N THR A 116 -5.10 8.81 9.43
CA THR A 116 -3.90 8.76 8.59
C THR A 116 -2.68 8.94 9.49
N TYR A 117 -1.69 8.07 9.32
CA TYR A 117 -0.37 8.16 9.94
C TYR A 117 0.69 8.28 8.86
N GLU A 118 1.62 9.22 9.03
CA GLU A 118 2.75 9.55 8.13
C GLU A 118 4.06 9.66 8.92
#